data_AF-A0A8C4JGZ1-F1
#
_entry.id   AF-A0A8C4JGZ1-F1
#
_cell.length_a   1.000
_cell.length_b   1.000
_cell.length_c   1.000
_cell.angle_alpha   90.00
_cell.angle_beta   90.00
_cell.angle_gamma   90.00
#
_symmetry.space_group_name_H-M   'P 1'
#
loop_
_entity.id
_entity.type
_entity.pdbx_description
1 polymer ?
#
loop_
_entity_poly.entity_id
_entity_poly.type
_entity_poly.pdbx_seq_one_letter_code
_entity_poly.pdbx_strand_id
1 'polypeptide(L)'
;MSNNHQLGNPLSGLKILDVGCGGGLLSEPEGSLFITTINKTQLSYVLGIVVAEKIIGIVPEGTHEWEKFVPPEELQRLLESSGFSVKAVNGMLYNPLTGSWSWTESTSINYAMHAVKSGGQGQSSYTDPSSEMQREQHSATAGTSM
;
A
#
# COMPACT_ATOMS: atom_id res chain seq x y z
N MET A 1 37.35 -26.56 8.51
CA MET A 1 36.40 -26.39 7.40
C MET A 1 35.47 -25.25 7.79
N SER A 2 35.81 -24.00 7.42
CA SER A 2 34.94 -22.84 7.68
C SER A 2 33.89 -22.75 6.58
N ASN A 3 32.62 -22.89 6.96
CA ASN A 3 31.48 -22.72 6.07
C ASN A 3 31.21 -21.22 5.89
N ASN A 4 31.61 -20.67 4.74
CA ASN A 4 31.18 -19.35 4.29
C ASN A 4 29.71 -19.45 3.84
N HIS A 5 28.79 -19.13 4.75
CA HIS A 5 27.41 -18.84 4.38
C HIS A 5 27.40 -17.47 3.68
N GLN A 6 27.49 -17.48 2.34
CA GLN A 6 27.15 -16.29 1.54
C GLN A 6 25.65 -16.05 1.71
N LEU A 7 25.30 -15.14 2.61
CA LEU A 7 23.98 -14.51 2.61
C LEU A 7 23.91 -13.70 1.32
N GLY A 8 23.35 -14.30 0.26
CA GLY A 8 23.11 -13.61 -1.00
C GLY A 8 22.36 -12.31 -0.74
N ASN A 9 22.63 -11.27 -1.53
CA ASN A 9 21.95 -9.99 -1.42
C ASN A 9 20.46 -10.20 -1.75
N PRO A 10 19.56 -10.34 -0.76
CA PRO A 10 18.20 -10.85 -0.97
C PRO A 10 17.33 -9.85 -1.74
N LEU A 11 17.85 -8.64 -1.95
CA LEU A 11 17.21 -7.53 -2.63
C LEU A 11 17.81 -7.27 -4.02
N SER A 12 18.74 -8.12 -4.48
CA SER A 12 19.32 -8.06 -5.82
C SER A 12 18.24 -8.17 -6.90
N GLY A 13 18.03 -7.10 -7.67
CA GLY A 13 17.10 -7.08 -8.81
C GLY A 13 15.69 -6.58 -8.46
N LEU A 14 15.39 -6.30 -7.19
CA LEU A 14 14.17 -5.62 -6.80
C LEU A 14 14.36 -4.11 -6.99
N LYS A 15 13.47 -3.48 -7.75
CA LYS A 15 13.33 -2.02 -7.76
C LYS A 15 12.65 -1.60 -6.46
N ILE A 16 13.46 -1.38 -5.43
CA ILE A 16 12.99 -0.83 -4.16
C ILE A 16 13.02 0.68 -4.28
N LEU A 17 11.84 1.28 -4.25
CA LEU A 17 11.68 2.72 -4.27
C LEU A 17 11.27 3.14 -2.85
N ASP A 18 12.25 3.52 -2.03
CA ASP A 18 12.02 4.06 -0.69
C ASP A 18 11.64 5.54 -0.81
N VAL A 19 10.35 5.81 -0.89
CA VAL A 19 9.82 7.18 -0.83
C VAL A 19 8.86 7.20 0.33
N GLY A 20 9.17 8.03 1.33
CA GLY A 20 8.30 8.25 2.47
C GLY A 20 6.85 8.55 2.09
N CYS A 21 5.93 8.33 3.04
CA CYS A 21 4.47 8.48 2.98
C CYS A 21 3.72 8.00 1.71
N GLY A 22 4.35 7.19 0.84
CA GLY A 22 3.68 6.37 -0.18
C GLY A 22 3.65 6.95 -1.60
N GLY A 23 3.95 8.24 -1.80
CA GLY A 23 3.76 8.92 -3.09
C GLY A 23 4.56 8.35 -4.26
N GLY A 24 5.77 7.86 -4.04
CA GLY A 24 6.58 7.29 -5.12
C GLY A 24 6.23 5.84 -5.45
N LEU A 25 5.76 5.06 -4.47
CA LEU A 25 5.31 3.68 -4.69
C LEU A 25 4.08 3.64 -5.62
N LEU A 26 3.24 4.68 -5.56
CA LEU A 26 2.10 4.86 -6.46
C LEU A 26 2.50 5.14 -7.91
N SER A 27 3.77 5.46 -8.20
CA SER A 27 4.22 5.90 -9.54
C SER A 27 4.71 4.75 -10.41
N GLU A 28 5.17 3.64 -9.83
CA GLU A 28 5.64 2.48 -10.60
C GLU A 28 4.47 1.55 -10.98
N PRO A 29 4.35 1.14 -12.25
CA PRO A 29 3.43 0.08 -12.67
C PRO A 29 3.70 -1.21 -11.88
N GLU A 30 2.65 -1.93 -11.47
CA GLU A 30 2.75 -3.18 -10.70
C GLU A 30 3.50 -3.05 -9.35
N GLY A 31 3.58 -1.84 -8.79
CA GLY A 31 4.18 -1.61 -7.47
C GLY A 31 3.45 -2.35 -6.34
N SER A 32 4.20 -2.94 -5.41
CA SER A 32 3.65 -3.65 -4.24
C SER A 32 3.54 -2.76 -3.01
N LEU A 33 2.37 -2.72 -2.41
CA LEU A 33 2.04 -2.04 -1.16
C LEU A 33 1.82 -3.06 -0.04
N PHE A 34 2.52 -2.89 1.08
CA PHE A 34 2.34 -3.67 2.29
C PHE A 34 1.85 -2.76 3.42
N ILE A 35 0.76 -3.13 4.08
CA ILE A 35 0.15 -2.37 5.17
C ILE A 35 0.02 -3.27 6.38
N THR A 36 0.42 -2.80 7.56
CA THR A 36 0.15 -3.44 8.84
C THR A 36 -0.73 -2.51 9.69
N THR A 37 -1.80 -3.05 10.26
CA THR A 37 -2.72 -2.24 11.08
C THR A 37 -3.53 -3.09 12.06
N ILE A 38 -4.23 -2.42 12.98
CA ILE A 38 -5.13 -3.03 13.95
C ILE A 38 -6.54 -3.08 13.38
N ASN A 39 -7.17 -4.26 13.45
CA ASN A 39 -8.55 -4.47 13.01
C ASN A 39 -9.53 -3.77 13.96
N LYS A 40 -10.65 -3.25 13.46
CA LYS A 40 -11.71 -2.62 14.27
C LYS A 40 -12.68 -3.68 14.80
N THR A 41 -12.24 -4.48 15.78
CA THR A 41 -13.06 -5.50 16.45
C THR A 41 -13.18 -5.24 17.94
N GLN A 42 -14.17 -5.82 18.60
CA GLN A 42 -14.28 -5.74 20.06
C GLN A 42 -13.07 -6.40 20.74
N LEU A 43 -12.51 -7.45 20.14
CA LEU A 43 -11.34 -8.14 20.68
C LEU A 43 -10.09 -7.24 20.66
N SER A 44 -9.85 -6.53 19.55
CA SER A 44 -8.72 -5.59 19.45
C SER A 44 -8.90 -4.38 20.35
N TYR A 45 -10.13 -3.89 20.54
CA TYR A 45 -10.42 -2.83 21.50
C TYR A 45 -10.05 -3.26 22.93
N VAL A 46 -10.56 -4.42 23.36
CA VAL A 46 -10.33 -4.91 24.73
C VAL A 46 -8.85 -5.20 24.95
N LEU A 47 -8.19 -5.92 24.04
CA LEU A 47 -6.80 -6.32 24.24
C LEU A 47 -5.81 -5.18 23.98
N GLY A 48 -6.01 -4.45 22.88
CA GLY A 48 -5.09 -3.41 22.41
C GLY A 48 -5.20 -2.09 23.15
N ILE A 49 -6.40 -1.70 23.60
CA ILE A 49 -6.60 -0.45 24.33
C ILE A 49 -6.74 -0.72 25.82
N VAL A 50 -7.79 -1.46 26.22
CA VAL A 50 -8.14 -1.58 27.65
C VAL A 50 -7.06 -2.33 28.41
N VAL A 51 -6.67 -3.52 27.95
CA VAL A 51 -5.68 -4.35 28.63
C VAL A 51 -4.28 -3.76 28.48
N ALA A 52 -3.82 -3.50 27.26
CA ALA A 52 -2.44 -3.09 27.03
C ALA A 52 -2.11 -1.69 27.58
N GLU A 53 -3.02 -0.71 27.47
CA GLU A 53 -2.75 0.66 27.93
C GLU A 53 -3.16 0.87 29.38
N LYS A 54 -4.39 0.49 29.75
CA LYS A 54 -5.00 0.91 31.02
C LYS A 54 -4.73 -0.05 32.17
N ILE A 55 -4.58 -1.34 31.88
CA ILE A 55 -4.37 -2.36 32.91
C ILE A 55 -2.89 -2.70 33.05
N ILE A 56 -2.22 -3.06 31.96
CA ILE A 56 -0.81 -3.49 32.00
C ILE A 56 0.15 -2.31 31.84
N GLY A 57 -0.23 -1.28 31.07
CA GLY A 57 0.63 -0.10 30.85
C GLY A 57 1.88 -0.40 30.02
N ILE A 58 1.79 -1.34 29.07
CA ILE A 58 2.91 -1.69 28.19
C ILE A 58 3.23 -0.54 27.23
N VAL A 59 2.20 0.23 26.86
CA VAL A 59 2.32 1.42 26.01
C VAL A 59 1.60 2.60 26.67
N PRO A 60 1.99 3.85 26.36
CA PRO A 60 1.32 5.04 26.88
C PRO A 60 -0.19 5.07 26.56
N GLU A 61 -0.98 5.65 27.45
CA GLU A 61 -2.42 5.87 27.18
C GLU A 61 -2.60 6.77 25.96
N GLY A 62 -3.54 6.39 25.08
CA GLY A 62 -3.81 7.09 23.83
C GLY A 62 -2.92 6.66 22.68
N THR A 63 -2.09 5.62 22.84
CA THR A 63 -1.32 5.02 21.74
C THR A 63 -2.25 4.44 20.67
N HIS A 64 -3.34 3.82 21.08
CA HIS A 64 -4.33 3.22 20.22
C HIS A 64 -5.66 3.97 20.32
N GLU A 65 -5.98 4.71 19.26
CA GLU A 65 -7.26 5.40 19.13
C GLU A 65 -8.24 4.53 18.34
N TRP A 66 -9.34 4.12 18.98
CA TRP A 66 -10.35 3.24 18.40
C TRP A 66 -10.84 3.67 17.02
N GLU A 67 -10.99 4.98 16.79
CA GLU A 67 -11.51 5.49 15.52
C GLU A 67 -10.53 5.33 14.35
N LYS A 68 -9.25 5.10 14.63
CA LYS A 68 -8.23 4.88 13.60
C LYS A 68 -8.08 3.41 13.22
N PHE A 69 -8.75 2.50 13.92
CA PHE A 69 -8.74 1.08 13.56
C PHE A 69 -9.55 0.88 12.27
N VAL A 70 -9.11 -0.02 11.40
CA VAL A 70 -9.72 -0.22 10.08
C VAL A 70 -9.98 -1.70 9.85
N PRO A 71 -11.24 -2.12 9.60
CA PRO A 71 -11.57 -3.48 9.18
C PRO A 71 -10.84 -3.86 7.88
N PRO A 72 -10.36 -5.11 7.75
CA PRO A 72 -9.66 -5.55 6.54
C PRO A 72 -10.53 -5.44 5.27
N GLU A 73 -11.84 -5.67 5.38
CA GLU A 73 -12.77 -5.55 4.25
C GLU A 73 -12.94 -4.09 3.80
N GLU A 74 -12.86 -3.14 4.73
CA GLU A 74 -12.91 -1.72 4.42
C GLU A 74 -11.63 -1.26 3.72
N LEU A 75 -10.48 -1.64 4.27
CA LEU A 75 -9.19 -1.33 3.65
C LEU A 75 -9.08 -1.94 2.25
N GLN A 76 -9.51 -3.20 2.08
CA GLN A 76 -9.54 -3.87 0.78
C GLN A 76 -10.40 -3.07 -0.22
N ARG A 77 -11.63 -2.70 0.15
CA ARG A 77 -12.51 -1.89 -0.72
C ARG A 77 -11.86 -0.57 -1.13
N LEU A 78 -11.23 0.14 -0.19
CA LEU A 78 -10.55 1.41 -0.46
C LEU A 78 -9.41 1.22 -1.46
N LEU A 79 -8.55 0.21 -1.25
CA LEU A 79 -7.44 -0.10 -2.14
C LEU A 79 -7.92 -0.50 -3.54
N GLU A 80 -8.91 -1.40 -3.62
CA GLU A 80 -9.47 -1.84 -4.90
C GLU A 80 -10.09 -0.68 -5.68
N SER A 81 -10.84 0.20 -4.99
CA SER A 81 -11.38 1.42 -5.61
C SER A 81 -10.31 2.43 -6.06
N SER A 82 -9.09 2.31 -5.51
CA SER A 82 -7.92 3.14 -5.85
C SER A 82 -7.04 2.52 -6.93
N GLY A 83 -7.47 1.43 -7.57
CA GLY A 83 -6.73 0.78 -8.65
C GLY A 83 -5.71 -0.25 -8.17
N PHE A 84 -5.83 -0.77 -6.94
CA PHE A 84 -5.01 -1.88 -6.44
C PHE A 84 -5.75 -3.21 -6.55
N SER A 85 -4.99 -4.30 -6.54
CA SER A 85 -5.48 -5.66 -6.38
C SER A 85 -4.87 -6.24 -5.12
N VAL A 86 -5.72 -6.55 -4.13
CA VAL A 86 -5.28 -7.20 -2.88
C VAL A 86 -4.89 -8.65 -3.19
N LYS A 87 -3.68 -9.04 -2.79
CA LYS A 87 -3.11 -10.37 -3.05
C LYS A 87 -3.09 -11.26 -1.81
N ALA A 88 -2.92 -10.67 -0.63
CA ALA A 88 -2.89 -11.41 0.63
C ALA A 88 -3.37 -10.55 1.80
N VAL A 89 -4.00 -11.22 2.77
CA VAL A 89 -4.34 -10.68 4.08
C VAL A 89 -4.02 -11.75 5.11
N ASN A 90 -3.17 -11.42 6.08
CA ASN A 90 -2.76 -12.34 7.13
C ASN A 90 -2.84 -11.67 8.49
N GLY A 91 -3.26 -12.39 9.50
CA GLY A 91 -3.25 -11.89 10.87
C GLY A 91 -1.84 -11.84 11.46
N MET A 92 -1.67 -10.97 12.46
CA MET A 92 -0.45 -10.89 13.26
C MET A 92 -0.79 -10.87 14.75
N LEU A 93 -0.06 -11.67 15.53
CA LEU A 93 -0.20 -11.73 16.98
C LEU A 93 1.11 -11.35 17.65
N TYR A 94 1.02 -10.45 18.62
CA TYR A 94 2.14 -10.04 19.47
C TYR A 94 2.12 -10.81 20.79
N ASN A 95 3.25 -11.40 21.16
CA ASN A 95 3.46 -11.99 22.48
C ASN A 95 4.23 -11.01 23.39
N PRO A 96 3.57 -10.39 24.39
CA PRO A 96 4.23 -9.41 25.26
C PRO A 96 5.26 -10.04 26.20
N LEU A 97 5.18 -11.35 26.48
CA LEU A 97 6.13 -12.02 27.37
C LEU A 97 7.48 -12.27 26.69
N THR A 98 7.47 -12.56 25.39
CA THR A 98 8.68 -12.82 24.60
C THR A 98 9.09 -11.64 23.73
N GLY A 99 8.24 -10.61 23.63
CA GLY A 99 8.43 -9.46 22.74
C GLY A 99 8.40 -9.80 21.25
N SER A 100 7.79 -10.92 20.87
CA SER A 100 7.87 -11.47 19.50
C SER A 100 6.55 -11.38 18.76
N TRP A 101 6.62 -11.17 17.45
CA TRP A 101 5.48 -11.21 16.54
C TRP A 101 5.41 -12.56 15.82
N SER A 102 4.19 -13.02 15.56
CA SER A 102 3.91 -14.25 14.82
C SER A 102 2.79 -14.05 13.81
N TRP A 103 2.86 -14.76 12.69
CA TRP A 103 1.81 -14.80 11.68
C TRP A 103 0.68 -15.74 12.10
N THR A 104 -0.56 -15.37 11.79
CA THR A 104 -1.75 -16.18 12.04
C THR A 104 -2.76 -16.02 10.90
N GLU A 105 -3.70 -16.96 10.79
CA GLU A 105 -4.81 -16.86 9.85
C GLU A 105 -5.89 -15.87 10.34
N SER A 106 -5.97 -15.62 11.66
CA SER A 106 -7.00 -14.76 12.24
C SER A 106 -6.64 -13.28 12.18
N THR A 107 -7.46 -12.48 11.51
CA THR A 107 -7.32 -11.02 11.45
C THR A 107 -7.94 -10.31 12.67
N SER A 108 -8.35 -11.03 13.71
CA SER A 108 -9.21 -10.48 14.79
C SER A 108 -8.57 -9.36 15.62
N ILE A 109 -7.23 -9.24 15.63
CA ILE A 109 -6.51 -8.19 16.37
C ILE A 109 -5.70 -7.33 15.40
N ASN A 110 -4.58 -7.83 14.89
CA ASN A 110 -3.75 -7.13 13.90
C ASN A 110 -3.74 -7.93 12.61
N TYR A 111 -3.50 -7.25 11.50
CA TYR A 111 -3.29 -7.89 10.21
C TYR A 111 -2.28 -7.14 9.36
N ALA A 112 -1.68 -7.87 8.42
CA ALA A 112 -0.92 -7.34 7.31
C ALA A 112 -1.69 -7.58 6.02
N MET A 113 -1.63 -6.63 5.10
CA MET A 113 -2.24 -6.71 3.77
C MET A 113 -1.18 -6.41 2.72
N HIS A 114 -1.13 -7.25 1.68
CA HIS A 114 -0.35 -7.02 0.47
C HIS A 114 -1.30 -6.70 -0.68
N ALA A 115 -1.03 -5.58 -1.35
CA ALA A 115 -1.75 -5.17 -2.54
C ALA A 115 -0.76 -4.79 -3.64
N VAL A 116 -1.15 -4.98 -4.90
CA VAL A 116 -0.35 -4.60 -6.07
C VAL A 116 -1.13 -3.60 -6.89
N LYS A 117 -0.49 -2.51 -7.33
CA LYS A 117 -1.12 -1.55 -8.24
C LYS A 117 -1.49 -2.28 -9.53
N SER A 118 -2.78 -2.30 -9.85
CA SER A 118 -3.27 -2.96 -11.06
C SER A 118 -2.75 -2.21 -12.28
N GLY A 119 -1.98 -2.86 -13.14
CA GLY A 119 -1.55 -2.33 -14.42
C GLY A 119 -2.74 -2.17 -15.35
N GLY A 120 -3.36 -0.99 -15.33
CA GLY A 120 -4.51 -0.64 -16.18
C GLY A 120 -4.40 0.77 -16.71
N GLN A 121 -4.42 0.89 -18.04
CA GLN A 121 -4.33 2.12 -18.81
C GLN A 121 -5.49 3.11 -18.60
N GLY A 122 -5.16 4.41 -18.65
CA GLY A 122 -6.05 5.57 -18.82
C GLY A 122 -5.76 6.67 -17.79
N GLN A 123 -5.35 7.91 -18.09
CA GLN A 123 -5.09 8.65 -19.33
C GLN A 123 -4.03 9.73 -19.01
N SER A 124 -3.00 9.87 -19.86
CA SER A 124 -2.56 11.19 -20.28
C SER A 124 -2.61 11.17 -21.80
N SER A 125 -3.82 11.30 -22.35
CA SER A 125 -3.99 11.82 -23.70
C SER A 125 -3.76 13.33 -23.61
N TYR A 126 -2.49 13.74 -23.51
CA TYR A 126 -2.13 15.07 -23.94
C TYR A 126 -2.23 15.07 -25.46
N THR A 127 -3.39 15.45 -25.99
CA THR A 127 -3.48 15.93 -27.37
C THR A 127 -2.79 17.27 -27.41
N ASP A 128 -1.62 17.31 -28.05
CA ASP A 128 -0.90 18.54 -28.31
C ASP A 128 -1.77 19.47 -29.19
N PRO A 129 -2.22 20.63 -28.67
CA PRO A 129 -3.03 21.58 -29.42
C PRO A 129 -2.31 22.15 -30.64
N SER A 130 -0.98 22.00 -30.74
CA SER A 130 -0.20 22.48 -31.88
C SER A 130 -0.41 21.66 -33.16
N SER A 131 -0.94 20.44 -33.05
CA SER A 131 -1.13 19.52 -34.19
C SER A 131 -2.39 19.81 -35.02
N GLU A 132 -3.42 20.44 -34.43
CA GLU A 132 -4.60 20.92 -35.17
C GLU A 132 -4.32 22.23 -35.91
N MET A 133 -3.53 23.13 -35.31
CA MET A 133 -3.20 24.44 -35.90
C MET A 133 -2.34 24.31 -37.17
N GLN A 134 -1.50 23.27 -37.27
CA GLN A 134 -0.70 23.00 -38.48
C GLN A 134 -1.52 22.41 -39.64
N ARG A 135 -2.65 21.72 -39.35
CA ARG A 135 -3.53 21.20 -40.41
C ARG A 135 -4.36 22.30 -41.09
N GLU A 136 -4.76 23.34 -40.35
CA GLU A 136 -5.51 24.46 -40.93
C GLU A 136 -4.63 25.38 -41.79
N GLN A 137 -3.36 25.59 -41.41
CA GLN A 137 -2.43 26.42 -42.18
C GLN A 137 -2.01 25.78 -43.52
N HIS A 138 -1.90 24.45 -43.57
CA HIS A 138 -1.55 23.73 -44.80
C HIS A 138 -2.75 23.56 -45.76
N SER A 139 -3.99 23.64 -45.28
CA SER A 139 -5.19 23.61 -46.12
C SER A 139 -5.50 24.95 -46.79
N ALA A 140 -5.04 26.07 -46.22
CA ALA A 140 -5.33 27.42 -46.73
C ALA A 140 -4.41 27.89 -47.87
N THR A 141 -3.31 27.18 -48.17
CA THR A 141 -2.30 27.59 -49.17
C THR A 141 -2.41 26.88 -50.52
N ALA A 142 -3.32 25.91 -50.69
CA ALA A 142 -3.51 25.18 -51.95
C ALA A 142 -4.56 25.80 -52.91
N GLY A 143 -5.15 26.95 -52.54
CA GLY A 143 -6.33 27.51 -53.21
C GLY A 143 -6.12 28.75 -54.09
N THR A 144 -4.89 29.21 -54.32
CA THR A 144 -4.65 30.44 -55.12
C THR A 144 -3.53 30.25 -56.14
N SER A 145 -3.89 29.74 -57.31
CA SER A 145 -3.15 29.94 -58.56
C SER A 145 -4.17 30.04 -59.69
N MET A 146 -4.50 31.28 -60.04
CA MET A 146 -4.88 31.73 -61.38
C MET A 146 -4.17 33.06 -61.62
#